data_AF-A0A7R9MRR4-F1
#
_entry.id   AF-A0A7R9MRR4-F1
#
_cell.length_a   1.000
_cell.length_b   1.000
_cell.length_c   1.000
_cell.angle_alpha   90.00
_cell.angle_beta   90.00
_cell.angle_gamma   90.00
#
_symmetry.space_group_name_H-M   'P 1'
#
loop_
_entity.id
_entity.type
_entity.pdbx_description
1 polymer ?
#
loop_
_entity_poly.entity_id
_entity_poly.type
_entity_poly.pdbx_seq_one_letter_code
_entity_poly.pdbx_strand_id
1 'polypeptide(L)'
;MTSGSGHLGPNAIASTTGGSFSPLRKNTVLQASTHLPAPETTVTPTAMIDIEQIVIEMKDRREEVRRLSEEVESLKSHLQSECSVFHQSLQEERYRFERLEEQMNDLIELHQNEIENLKQNMVDMEEKVQYQSEERLRDVHEMLE
;
A
#
# COMPACT_ATOMS: atom_id res chain seq x y z
N MET A 1 -2.45 -21.40 -11.54
CA MET A 1 -3.77 -20.76 -11.66
C MET A 1 -3.65 -19.36 -11.07
N THR A 2 -3.55 -18.32 -11.91
CA THR A 2 -3.34 -16.94 -11.47
C THR A 2 -4.46 -16.06 -12.04
N SER A 3 -5.26 -15.44 -11.18
CA SER A 3 -6.20 -14.36 -11.51
C SER A 3 -6.65 -13.76 -10.16
N GLY A 4 -6.79 -12.45 -9.95
CA GLY A 4 -6.95 -11.38 -10.92
C GLY A 4 -6.42 -10.04 -10.41
N SER A 5 -6.05 -9.25 -11.42
CA SER A 5 -5.52 -7.91 -11.36
C SER A 5 -6.67 -6.90 -11.38
N GLY A 6 -6.67 -5.92 -10.47
CA GLY A 6 -7.60 -4.79 -10.46
C GLY A 6 -6.95 -3.56 -11.10
N HIS A 7 -7.26 -3.34 -12.37
CA HIS A 7 -6.78 -2.22 -13.19
C HIS A 7 -7.69 -0.99 -13.04
N LEU A 8 -7.10 0.15 -12.69
CA LEU A 8 -7.73 1.48 -12.67
C LEU A 8 -7.79 2.03 -14.10
N GLY A 9 -8.98 2.40 -14.56
CA GLY A 9 -9.20 3.15 -15.81
C GLY A 9 -9.64 4.61 -15.53
N PRO A 10 -9.20 5.60 -16.33
CA PRO A 10 -9.60 6.99 -16.20
C PRO A 10 -10.80 7.34 -17.09
N ASN A 11 -11.64 8.28 -16.67
CA ASN A 11 -12.65 8.90 -17.53
C ASN A 11 -12.63 10.42 -17.39
N ALA A 12 -12.04 11.09 -18.38
CA ALA A 12 -12.45 12.42 -18.83
C ALA A 12 -13.78 12.24 -19.62
N ILE A 13 -14.69 13.18 -19.89
CA ILE A 13 -14.64 14.59 -20.31
C ILE A 13 -16.12 15.06 -20.31
N ALA A 14 -16.42 16.32 -19.99
CA ALA A 14 -17.43 17.12 -20.73
C ALA A 14 -17.53 18.55 -20.17
N SER A 15 -17.02 19.49 -20.95
CA SER A 15 -17.34 20.91 -20.94
C SER A 15 -18.79 21.13 -21.43
N THR A 16 -19.53 22.05 -20.81
CA THR A 16 -20.74 22.63 -21.42
C THR A 16 -20.81 24.10 -21.07
N THR A 17 -20.30 24.90 -21.99
CA THR A 17 -20.59 26.32 -22.17
C THR A 17 -21.97 26.43 -22.82
N GLY A 18 -22.93 27.05 -22.13
CA GLY A 18 -24.27 27.32 -22.66
C GLY A 18 -24.65 28.77 -22.41
N GLY A 19 -24.23 29.65 -23.31
CA GLY A 19 -24.73 31.03 -23.37
C GLY A 19 -26.17 31.07 -23.87
N SER A 20 -26.97 31.95 -23.28
CA SER A 20 -28.27 32.37 -23.83
C SER A 20 -28.32 33.88 -23.78
N PHE A 21 -28.21 34.50 -24.95
CA PHE A 21 -28.44 35.91 -25.19
C PHE A 21 -29.56 36.07 -26.22
N SER A 22 -30.37 37.13 -26.05
CA SER A 22 -31.28 37.83 -27.00
C SER A 22 -32.76 37.87 -26.55
N PRO A 23 -33.60 38.86 -26.97
CA PRO A 23 -33.30 40.16 -27.59
C PRO A 23 -34.10 41.38 -27.04
N LEU A 24 -33.47 42.55 -27.18
CA LEU A 24 -33.97 43.85 -27.66
C LEU A 24 -35.49 44.19 -27.57
N ARG A 25 -35.83 45.24 -26.80
CA ARG A 25 -36.98 46.14 -27.07
C ARG A 25 -36.50 47.60 -27.14
N LYS A 26 -36.95 48.31 -28.18
CA LYS A 26 -36.59 49.70 -28.52
C LYS A 26 -37.44 50.73 -27.75
N ASN A 27 -36.78 51.84 -27.40
CA ASN A 27 -37.20 53.24 -27.18
C ASN A 27 -38.60 53.59 -26.66
N THR A 28 -38.66 54.49 -25.68
CA THR A 28 -39.38 55.78 -25.78
C THR A 28 -38.78 56.79 -24.78
N VAL A 29 -38.39 57.95 -25.29
CA VAL A 29 -38.02 59.15 -24.54
C VAL A 29 -39.28 59.75 -23.93
N LEU A 30 -39.35 59.84 -22.60
CA LEU A 30 -40.19 60.82 -21.92
C LEU A 30 -39.41 61.39 -20.73
N GLN A 31 -39.07 62.65 -20.89
CA GLN A 31 -38.50 63.56 -19.91
C GLN A 31 -39.55 63.86 -18.84
N ALA A 32 -39.27 63.55 -17.59
CA ALA A 32 -39.99 64.09 -16.44
C ALA A 32 -39.04 64.16 -15.23
N SER A 33 -38.59 65.38 -14.92
CA SER A 33 -37.93 65.69 -13.66
C SER A 33 -38.92 65.50 -12.51
N THR A 34 -38.59 64.60 -11.59
CA THR A 34 -39.04 64.68 -10.20
C THR A 34 -37.94 64.14 -9.30
N HIS A 35 -37.37 65.06 -8.51
CA HIS A 35 -36.46 64.83 -7.40
C HIS A 35 -36.99 63.75 -6.45
N LEU A 36 -36.20 62.70 -6.25
CA LEU A 36 -36.32 61.71 -5.17
C LEU A 36 -34.96 61.62 -4.47
N PRO A 37 -34.90 61.63 -3.13
CA PRO A 37 -33.64 61.56 -2.41
C PRO A 37 -33.06 60.15 -2.50
N ALA A 38 -31.74 60.07 -2.60
CA ALA A 38 -30.98 58.83 -2.65
C ALA A 38 -31.23 57.94 -1.41
N PRO A 39 -31.14 56.60 -1.54
CA PRO A 39 -31.01 55.75 -0.37
C PRO A 39 -29.57 55.92 0.14
N GLU A 40 -29.34 56.88 1.03
CA GLU A 40 -28.09 56.90 1.79
C GLU A 40 -28.02 55.61 2.58
N THR A 41 -27.10 54.73 2.19
CA THR A 41 -26.83 53.49 2.89
C THR A 41 -25.95 53.86 4.07
N THR A 42 -26.56 54.47 5.09
CA THR A 42 -25.84 54.93 6.28
C THR A 42 -25.51 53.70 7.15
N VAL A 43 -24.39 53.05 6.82
CA VAL A 43 -23.81 52.00 7.65
C VAL A 43 -23.41 52.63 8.98
N THR A 44 -23.97 52.15 10.09
CA THR A 44 -23.65 52.68 11.41
C THR A 44 -22.21 52.32 11.79
N PRO A 45 -21.45 53.19 12.49
CA PRO A 45 -20.04 52.94 12.82
C PRO A 45 -19.80 51.61 13.55
N THR A 46 -20.74 51.20 14.40
CA THR A 46 -20.71 49.91 15.10
C THR A 46 -20.81 48.71 14.15
N ALA A 47 -21.70 48.76 13.15
CA ALA A 47 -21.81 47.68 12.17
C ALA A 47 -20.56 47.57 11.28
N MET A 48 -19.89 48.70 11.02
CA MET A 48 -18.65 48.72 10.25
C MET A 48 -17.48 48.06 11.00
N ILE A 49 -17.40 48.25 12.32
CA ILE A 49 -16.42 47.59 13.20
C ILE A 49 -16.67 46.08 13.29
N ASP A 50 -17.92 45.65 13.44
CA ASP A 50 -18.27 44.22 13.48
C ASP A 50 -17.92 43.51 12.15
N ILE A 51 -18.17 44.19 11.01
CA ILE A 51 -17.79 43.66 9.69
C ILE A 51 -16.26 43.55 9.56
N GLU A 52 -15.51 44.54 10.03
CA GLU A 52 -14.06 44.52 10.00
C GLU A 52 -13.48 43.37 10.84
N GLN A 53 -14.03 43.15 12.04
CA GLN A 53 -13.68 42.02 12.90
C GLN A 53 -13.97 40.68 12.24
N ILE A 54 -15.14 40.51 11.61
CA ILE A 54 -15.50 39.30 10.87
C ILE A 54 -14.54 39.05 9.70
N VAL A 55 -14.13 40.09 8.99
CA VAL A 55 -13.17 39.99 7.88
C VAL A 55 -11.79 39.54 8.38
N ILE A 56 -11.34 40.04 9.54
CA ILE A 56 -10.09 39.60 10.17
C ILE A 56 -10.18 38.11 10.53
N GLU A 57 -11.21 37.70 11.26
CA GLU A 57 -11.38 36.28 11.62
C GLU A 57 -11.51 35.37 10.38
N MET A 58 -12.15 35.83 9.30
CA MET A 58 -12.21 35.09 8.04
C MET A 58 -10.83 34.92 7.40
N LYS A 59 -9.94 35.92 7.52
CA LYS A 59 -8.55 35.80 7.06
C LYS A 59 -7.76 34.84 7.94
N ASP A 60 -7.89 34.92 9.26
CA ASP A 60 -7.21 34.04 10.20
C ASP A 60 -7.64 32.58 10.02
N ARG A 61 -8.96 32.33 9.86
CA ARG A 61 -9.46 30.99 9.55
C ARG A 61 -8.94 30.47 8.21
N ARG A 62 -8.77 31.34 7.20
CA ARG A 62 -8.21 30.94 5.90
C ARG A 62 -6.72 30.61 6.01
N GLU A 63 -5.98 31.33 6.85
CA GLU A 63 -4.58 31.03 7.18
C GLU A 63 -4.47 29.68 7.88
N GLU A 64 -5.26 29.44 8.92
CA GLU A 64 -5.32 28.18 9.64
C GLU A 64 -5.66 26.99 8.72
N VAL A 65 -6.68 27.13 7.86
CA VAL A 65 -7.04 26.09 6.87
C VAL A 65 -5.87 25.80 5.92
N ARG A 66 -5.12 26.83 5.50
CA ARG A 66 -3.94 26.62 4.65
C ARG A 66 -2.84 25.87 5.40
N ARG A 67 -2.52 26.30 6.63
CA ARG A 67 -1.51 25.64 7.48
C ARG A 67 -1.86 24.17 7.71
N LEU A 68 -3.11 23.89 8.08
CA LEU A 68 -3.58 22.52 8.28
C LEU A 68 -3.51 21.69 7.00
N SER A 69 -3.81 22.28 5.84
CA SER A 69 -3.68 21.59 4.55
C SER A 69 -2.22 21.22 4.25
N GLU A 70 -1.29 22.11 4.54
CA GLU A 70 0.15 21.86 4.40
C GLU A 70 0.65 20.77 5.37
N GLU A 71 0.20 20.80 6.63
CA GLU A 71 0.50 19.77 7.63
C GLU A 71 -0.03 18.39 7.20
N VAL A 72 -1.25 18.32 6.67
CA VAL A 72 -1.84 17.07 6.15
C VAL A 72 -1.04 16.53 4.95
N GLU A 73 -0.63 17.38 4.01
CA GLU A 73 0.15 16.92 2.86
C GLU A 73 1.56 16.47 3.28
N SER A 74 2.17 17.16 4.25
CA SER A 74 3.45 16.75 4.85
C SER A 74 3.33 15.37 5.51
N LEU A 75 2.28 15.17 6.33
CA LEU A 75 2.03 13.89 7.00
C LEU A 75 1.78 12.75 6.00
N LYS A 76 1.02 13.02 4.94
CA LYS A 76 0.77 12.06 3.86
C LYS A 76 2.06 11.68 3.13
N SER A 77 2.92 12.65 2.81
CA SER A 77 4.23 12.41 2.20
C SER A 77 5.12 11.55 3.11
N HIS A 78 5.14 11.88 4.41
CA HIS A 78 5.89 11.10 5.40
C HIS A 78 5.40 9.65 5.47
N LEU A 79 4.09 9.43 5.59
CA LEU A 79 3.50 8.10 5.64
C LEU A 79 3.76 7.31 4.35
N GLN A 80 3.69 7.95 3.18
CA GLN A 80 4.05 7.29 1.92
C GLN A 80 5.51 6.84 1.90
N SER A 81 6.42 7.67 2.40
CA SER A 81 7.83 7.30 2.56
C SER A 81 8.00 6.12 3.50
N GLU A 82 7.37 6.13 4.67
CA GLU A 82 7.43 5.02 5.63
C GLU A 82 6.86 3.73 5.05
N CYS A 83 5.72 3.79 4.36
CA CYS A 83 5.16 2.64 3.66
C CYS A 83 6.13 2.08 2.62
N SER A 84 6.85 2.93 1.89
CA SER A 84 7.87 2.48 0.93
C SER A 84 9.03 1.78 1.62
N VAL A 85 9.50 2.30 2.75
CA VAL A 85 10.58 1.67 3.54
C VAL A 85 10.14 0.32 4.10
N PHE A 86 8.94 0.24 4.69
CA PHE A 86 8.41 -1.02 5.20
C PHE A 86 8.19 -2.04 4.09
N HIS A 87 7.71 -1.61 2.92
CA HIS A 87 7.57 -2.50 1.78
C HIS A 87 8.93 -3.07 1.37
N GLN A 88 9.96 -2.22 1.26
CA GLN A 88 11.30 -2.66 0.89
C GLN A 88 11.87 -3.65 1.91
N SER A 89 11.77 -3.34 3.21
CA SER A 89 12.25 -4.24 4.28
C SER A 89 11.52 -5.58 4.28
N LEU A 90 10.21 -5.59 4.04
CA LEU A 90 9.43 -6.83 3.92
C LEU A 90 9.86 -7.65 2.69
N GLN A 91 10.13 -7.00 1.57
CA GLN A 91 10.63 -7.67 0.36
C GLN A 91 11.98 -8.33 0.62
N GLU A 92 12.91 -7.61 1.25
CA GLU A 92 14.23 -8.14 1.63
C GLU A 92 14.12 -9.34 2.55
N GLU A 93 13.27 -9.26 3.58
CA GLU A 93 13.07 -10.38 4.50
C GLU A 93 12.45 -11.59 3.78
N ARG A 94 11.51 -11.38 2.85
CA ARG A 94 10.95 -12.48 2.04
C ARG A 94 12.05 -13.17 1.23
N TYR A 95 12.90 -12.43 0.52
CA TYR A 95 14.02 -13.02 -0.22
C TYR A 95 15.01 -13.75 0.69
N ARG A 96 15.24 -13.23 1.90
CA ARG A 96 16.09 -13.89 2.90
C ARG A 96 15.49 -15.23 3.33
N PHE A 97 14.18 -15.28 3.56
CA PHE A 97 13.46 -16.51 3.89
C PHE A 97 13.50 -17.53 2.75
N GLU A 98 13.20 -17.11 1.52
CA GLU A 98 13.24 -17.99 0.34
C GLU A 98 14.62 -18.67 0.21
N ARG A 99 15.70 -17.89 0.36
CA ARG A 99 17.07 -18.43 0.30
C ARG A 99 17.41 -19.36 1.46
N LEU A 100 16.92 -19.07 2.67
CA LEU A 100 17.14 -19.93 3.82
C LEU A 100 16.38 -21.26 3.68
N GLU A 101 15.19 -21.22 3.10
CA GLU A 101 14.38 -22.40 2.78
C GLU A 101 15.09 -23.29 1.75
N GLU A 102 15.67 -22.71 0.68
CA GLU A 102 16.51 -23.44 -0.27
C GLU A 102 17.69 -24.14 0.42
N GLN A 103 18.43 -23.42 1.26
CA GLN A 103 19.56 -24.01 2.01
C GLN A 103 19.13 -25.14 2.96
N MET A 104 17.98 -24.98 3.60
CA MET A 104 17.42 -26.01 4.47
C MET A 104 17.04 -27.26 3.67
N ASN A 105 16.45 -27.08 2.48
CA ASN A 105 16.10 -28.18 1.59
C ASN A 105 17.35 -28.94 1.11
N ASP A 106 18.40 -28.22 0.67
CA ASP A 106 19.68 -28.83 0.26
C ASP A 106 20.30 -29.66 1.41
N LEU A 107 20.23 -29.14 2.65
CA LEU A 107 20.75 -29.82 3.82
C LEU A 107 19.94 -31.07 4.17
N ILE A 108 18.61 -31.00 4.06
CA ILE A 108 17.72 -32.15 4.27
C ILE A 108 18.03 -33.25 3.24
N GLU A 109 18.22 -32.89 1.96
CA GLU A 109 18.57 -33.83 0.91
C GLU A 109 19.91 -34.53 1.19
N LEU A 110 20.93 -33.76 1.57
CA LEU A 110 22.25 -34.31 1.92
C LEU A 110 22.15 -35.28 3.11
N HIS A 111 21.43 -34.90 4.18
CA HIS A 111 21.24 -35.77 5.34
C HIS A 111 20.44 -37.04 4.99
N GLN A 112 19.45 -36.93 4.10
CA GLN A 112 18.68 -38.09 3.66
C GLN A 112 19.57 -39.09 2.92
N ASN A 113 20.42 -38.61 2.02
CA ASN A 113 21.39 -39.44 1.29
C ASN A 113 22.39 -40.11 2.25
N GLU A 114 22.90 -39.39 3.25
CA GLU A 114 23.83 -39.96 4.23
C GLU A 114 23.16 -41.05 5.07
N ILE A 115 21.91 -40.83 5.51
CA ILE A 115 21.14 -41.83 6.25
C ILE A 115 20.92 -43.09 5.39
N GLU A 116 20.61 -42.94 4.11
CA GLU A 116 20.42 -44.06 3.20
C GLU A 116 21.72 -44.87 3.02
N ASN A 117 22.85 -44.19 2.82
CA ASN A 117 24.16 -44.82 2.73
C ASN A 117 24.51 -45.60 4.01
N LEU A 118 24.31 -44.99 5.18
CA LEU A 118 24.55 -45.66 6.47
C LEU A 118 23.65 -46.89 6.66
N LYS A 119 22.37 -46.81 6.27
CA LYS A 119 21.46 -47.95 6.30
C LYS A 119 21.94 -49.09 5.40
N GLN A 120 22.37 -48.77 4.19
CA GLN A 120 22.90 -49.79 3.28
C GLN A 120 24.16 -50.45 3.85
N ASN A 121 25.11 -49.67 4.35
CA ASN A 121 26.33 -50.20 4.98
C ASN A 121 26.02 -51.09 6.20
N MET A 122 24.98 -50.75 6.97
CA MET A 122 24.54 -51.56 8.10
C MET A 122 23.98 -52.91 7.64
N VAL A 123 23.12 -52.91 6.61
CA VAL A 123 22.57 -54.14 6.02
C VAL A 123 23.68 -55.03 5.46
N ASP A 124 24.61 -54.47 4.69
CA ASP A 124 25.73 -55.22 4.12
C ASP A 124 26.61 -55.88 5.19
N MET A 125 26.78 -55.20 6.33
CA MET A 125 27.52 -55.72 7.47
C MET A 125 26.74 -56.79 8.25
N GLU A 126 25.43 -56.59 8.42
CA GLU A 126 24.53 -57.59 9.02
C GLU A 126 24.54 -58.89 8.22
N GLU A 127 24.42 -58.81 6.89
CA GLU A 127 24.53 -59.97 6.01
C GLU A 127 25.88 -60.69 6.18
N LYS A 128 26.99 -59.96 6.18
CA LYS A 128 28.33 -60.57 6.40
C LYS A 128 28.43 -61.29 7.74
N VAL A 129 27.91 -60.71 8.81
CA VAL A 129 27.93 -61.33 10.16
C VAL A 129 27.05 -62.57 10.19
N GLN A 130 25.87 -62.52 9.57
CA GLN A 130 24.95 -63.65 9.43
C GLN A 130 25.64 -64.81 8.69
N TYR A 131 26.22 -64.54 7.50
CA TYR A 131 26.94 -65.54 6.71
C TYR A 131 28.08 -66.20 7.50
N GLN A 132 28.91 -65.40 8.19
CA GLN A 132 30.00 -65.93 9.04
C GLN A 132 29.50 -66.77 10.22
N SER A 133 28.34 -66.43 10.77
CA SER A 133 27.72 -67.21 11.86
C SER A 133 27.24 -68.57 11.35
N GLU A 134 26.59 -68.60 10.19
CA GLU A 134 26.10 -69.83 9.56
C GLU A 134 27.25 -70.74 9.11
N GLU A 135 28.33 -70.18 8.57
CA GLU A 135 29.55 -70.92 8.22
C GLU A 135 30.18 -71.58 9.44
N ARG A 136 30.40 -70.82 10.53
CA ARG A 136 30.94 -71.39 11.78
C ARG A 136 30.04 -72.48 12.36
N LEU A 137 28.72 -72.37 12.21
CA LEU A 137 27.80 -73.40 12.68
C LEU A 137 27.93 -74.70 11.85
N ARG A 138 28.09 -74.57 10.53
CA ARG A 138 28.37 -75.71 9.65
C ARG A 138 29.69 -76.37 10.00
N ASP A 139 30.77 -75.60 10.16
CA ASP A 139 32.08 -76.13 10.54
C ASP A 139 32.02 -76.96 11.84
N VAL A 140 31.31 -76.46 12.86
CA VAL A 140 31.11 -77.18 14.13
C VAL A 140 30.27 -78.44 13.93
N HIS A 141 29.25 -78.40 13.08
CA HIS A 141 28.42 -79.57 12.80
C HIS A 141 29.22 -80.67 12.09
N GLU A 142 30.00 -80.30 11.08
CA GLU A 142 30.89 -81.23 10.34
C GLU A 142 31.96 -81.86 11.24
N MET A 143 32.44 -81.15 12.26
CA MET A 143 33.38 -81.73 13.25
C MET A 143 32.75 -82.76 14.18
N LEU A 144 31.41 -82.76 14.33
CA LEU A 144 30.68 -83.68 15.21
C LEU A 144 30.14 -84.93 14.48
N GLU A 145 30.11 -84.92 13.14
CA GLU A 145 29.79 -86.07 12.30
C GLU A 145 31.03 -86.97 12.05
#